data_AF-T0Y3C6-F1
#
_entry.id   AF-T0Y3C6-F1
#
_cell.length_a   1.000
_cell.length_b   1.000
_cell.length_c   1.000
_cell.angle_alpha   90.00
_cell.angle_beta   90.00
_cell.angle_gamma   90.00
#
_symmetry.space_group_name_H-M   'P 1'
#
loop_
_entity.id
_entity.type
_entity.pdbx_description
1 polymer ?
#
loop_
_entity_poly.entity_id
_entity_poly.type
_entity_poly.pdbx_seq_one_letter_code
_entity_poly.pdbx_strand_id
1 'polypeptide(L)'
;RKSVCPSTIWAPAIPRWRNCDIPFDEIKIDRSFVHGACRDNTRNAIFTASLGMARQLGIATVAEGVEDQADWDFLRQQGCDLAQGYFIARAMPAEDLPAWLAGWETRRRLLAPS
;
A
#
# COMPACT_ATOMS: atom_id res chain seq x y z
N ARG A 1 -17.54 -7.79 -16.64
CA ARG A 1 -16.30 -7.09 -17.07
C ARG A 1 -15.39 -7.03 -15.85
N LYS A 2 -14.14 -7.51 -15.93
CA LYS A 2 -13.25 -7.58 -14.77
C LYS A 2 -12.66 -6.17 -14.51
N SER A 3 -12.93 -5.59 -13.35
CA SER A 3 -12.31 -4.34 -12.91
C SER A 3 -10.97 -4.64 -12.25
N VAL A 4 -9.97 -3.77 -12.47
CA VAL A 4 -8.63 -3.89 -11.87
C VAL A 4 -8.42 -2.76 -10.87
N CYS A 5 -7.86 -3.10 -9.69
CA CYS A 5 -7.37 -2.14 -8.70
C CYS A 5 -5.83 -2.17 -8.72
N PRO A 6 -5.15 -1.16 -9.27
CA PRO A 6 -3.69 -1.13 -9.31
C PRO A 6 -3.10 -0.88 -7.91
N SER A 7 -2.06 -1.63 -7.56
CA SER A 7 -1.23 -1.41 -6.36
C SER A 7 0.11 -0.81 -6.74
N THR A 8 0.68 0.04 -5.90
CA THR A 8 2.00 0.66 -6.16
C THR A 8 3.06 0.13 -5.19
N ILE A 9 4.18 -0.37 -5.74
CA ILE A 9 5.35 -0.89 -4.99
C ILE A 9 6.33 0.24 -4.68
N TRP A 10 6.82 0.30 -3.44
CA TRP A 10 7.78 1.31 -2.96
C TRP A 10 9.12 0.76 -2.45
N ALA A 11 9.20 -0.52 -2.10
CA ALA A 11 10.39 -1.12 -1.47
C ALA A 11 11.33 -1.81 -2.49
N PRO A 12 12.66 -1.81 -2.27
CA PRO A 12 13.59 -2.63 -3.04
C PRO A 12 13.26 -4.12 -2.83
N ALA A 13 13.44 -4.92 -3.89
CA ALA A 13 13.07 -6.33 -3.94
C ALA A 13 13.49 -7.11 -2.68
N ILE A 14 12.49 -7.66 -1.99
CA ILE A 14 12.64 -8.36 -0.70
C ILE A 14 13.42 -9.67 -0.92
N PRO A 15 14.44 -10.00 -0.10
CA PRO A 15 15.11 -11.29 -0.15
C PRO A 15 14.14 -12.41 0.24
N ARG A 16 13.87 -13.32 -0.69
CA ARG A 16 12.99 -14.49 -0.49
C ARG A 16 13.59 -15.46 0.53
N TRP A 17 13.14 -15.41 1.78
CA TRP A 17 13.32 -16.50 2.74
C TRP A 17 12.05 -17.34 2.76
N ARG A 18 12.08 -18.50 2.09
CA ARG A 18 10.98 -19.48 2.15
C ARG A 18 11.00 -20.13 3.53
N ASN A 19 10.04 -19.77 4.39
CA ASN A 19 9.69 -20.54 5.58
C ASN A 19 8.30 -21.14 5.39
N CYS A 20 8.13 -22.43 5.65
CA CYS A 20 7.07 -23.26 5.05
C CYS A 20 5.73 -23.29 5.83
N ASP A 21 5.58 -22.48 6.88
CA ASP A 21 4.45 -22.62 7.82
C ASP A 21 3.29 -21.64 7.59
N ILE A 22 3.48 -20.66 6.71
CA ILE A 22 2.48 -19.61 6.44
C ILE A 22 2.28 -19.48 4.92
N PRO A 23 1.15 -19.93 4.35
CA PRO A 23 0.96 -20.05 2.92
C PRO A 23 0.51 -18.73 2.25
N PHE A 24 0.97 -17.59 2.75
CA PHE A 24 0.65 -16.28 2.19
C PHE A 24 1.87 -15.36 2.16
N ASP A 25 1.98 -14.61 1.07
CA ASP A 25 3.11 -13.71 0.81
C ASP A 25 2.83 -12.27 1.22
N GLU A 26 1.58 -11.94 1.55
CA GLU A 26 1.14 -10.58 1.90
C GLU A 26 0.03 -10.53 2.95
N ILE A 27 -0.05 -9.43 3.69
CA ILE A 27 -1.16 -9.06 4.57
C ILE A 27 -1.76 -7.72 4.15
N LYS A 28 -3.09 -7.63 4.14
CA LYS A 28 -3.82 -6.40 3.82
C LYS A 28 -4.28 -5.72 5.11
N ILE A 29 -3.99 -4.43 5.24
CA ILE A 29 -4.46 -3.59 6.34
C ILE A 29 -5.66 -2.79 5.83
N ASP A 30 -6.83 -3.03 6.43
CA ASP A 30 -8.10 -2.46 6.00
C ASP A 30 -8.13 -0.92 6.11
N ARG A 31 -8.93 -0.29 5.24
CA ARG A 31 -9.17 1.16 5.18
C ARG A 31 -9.46 1.77 6.55
N SER A 32 -10.23 1.11 7.40
CA SER A 32 -10.60 1.62 8.72
C SER A 32 -9.41 1.90 9.63
N PHE A 33 -8.26 1.26 9.38
CA PHE A 33 -7.00 1.46 10.10
C PHE A 33 -5.94 2.22 9.30
N VAL A 34 -6.16 2.46 8.01
CA VAL A 34 -5.26 3.21 7.13
C VAL A 34 -5.66 4.68 7.05
N HIS A 35 -6.90 4.96 6.62
CA HIS A 35 -7.34 6.32 6.38
C HIS A 35 -7.39 7.12 7.68
N GLY A 36 -6.67 8.24 7.72
CA GLY A 36 -6.59 9.10 8.90
C GLY A 36 -5.74 8.55 10.05
N ALA A 37 -5.00 7.45 9.85
CA ALA A 37 -4.10 6.90 10.87
C ALA A 37 -2.97 7.86 11.27
N CYS A 38 -2.62 8.82 10.42
CA CYS A 38 -1.69 9.89 10.75
C CYS A 38 -2.24 10.91 11.76
N ARG A 39 -3.56 10.89 12.02
CA ARG A 39 -4.28 11.85 12.87
C ARG A 39 -4.99 11.20 14.06
N ASP A 40 -5.05 9.87 14.10
CA ASP A 40 -5.73 9.10 15.15
C ASP A 40 -4.78 8.08 15.77
N ASN A 41 -4.49 8.25 17.07
CA ASN A 41 -3.53 7.41 17.79
C ASN A 41 -3.95 5.94 17.86
N THR A 42 -5.25 5.65 17.91
CA THR A 42 -5.75 4.28 18.01
C THR A 42 -5.55 3.55 16.68
N ARG A 43 -5.94 4.19 15.57
CA ARG A 43 -5.70 3.65 14.22
C ARG A 43 -4.22 3.50 13.95
N ASN A 44 -3.42 4.49 14.33
CA ASN A 44 -1.97 4.44 14.22
C ASN A 44 -1.36 3.21 14.93
N ALA A 45 -1.77 2.97 16.17
CA ALA A 45 -1.28 1.84 16.96
C ALA A 45 -1.63 0.50 16.30
N ILE A 46 -2.86 0.34 15.80
CA ILE A 46 -3.31 -0.87 15.11
C ILE A 46 -2.56 -1.07 13.79
N PHE A 47 -2.41 0.00 13.01
CA PHE A 47 -1.65 0.00 11.77
C PHE A 47 -0.19 -0.44 12.02
N THR A 48 0.48 0.19 12.98
CA THR A 48 1.88 -0.07 13.32
C THR A 48 2.08 -1.48 13.88
N ALA A 49 1.16 -1.98 14.70
CA ALA A 49 1.18 -3.36 15.18
C ALA A 49 1.05 -4.37 14.04
N SER A 50 0.14 -4.11 13.09
CA SER A 50 -0.06 -4.95 11.90
C SER A 50 1.20 -4.97 11.01
N LEU A 51 1.82 -3.80 10.81
CA LEU A 51 3.08 -3.68 10.07
C LEU A 51 4.23 -4.41 10.78
N GLY A 52 4.32 -4.31 12.10
CA GLY A 52 5.30 -5.03 12.91
C GLY A 52 5.15 -6.55 12.79
N MET A 53 3.92 -7.05 12.82
CA MET A 53 3.61 -8.46 12.61
C MET A 53 4.08 -8.93 11.22
N ALA A 54 3.75 -8.20 10.16
CA ALA A 54 4.15 -8.55 8.79
C ALA A 54 5.68 -8.66 8.65
N ARG A 55 6.42 -7.72 9.26
CA ARG A 55 7.89 -7.73 9.29
C ARG A 55 8.44 -8.97 10.00
N GLN A 56 7.86 -9.36 11.13
CA GLN A 56 8.28 -10.55 11.87
C GLN A 56 8.01 -11.83 11.09
N LEU A 57 6.92 -11.86 10.31
CA LEU A 57 6.57 -12.99 9.46
C LEU A 57 7.34 -13.00 8.11
N GLY A 58 8.00 -11.89 7.75
CA GLY A 58 8.72 -11.77 6.49
C GLY A 58 7.81 -11.68 5.25
N ILE A 59 6.60 -11.15 5.42
CA ILE A 59 5.59 -11.00 4.35
C ILE A 59 5.36 -9.53 4.01
N ALA A 60 4.87 -9.26 2.79
CA ALA A 60 4.58 -7.91 2.32
C ALA A 60 3.32 -7.32 2.98
N THR A 61 3.24 -6.00 3.05
CA THR A 61 2.07 -5.26 3.53
C THR A 61 1.37 -4.49 2.43
N VAL A 62 0.04 -4.59 2.38
CA VAL A 62 -0.83 -3.81 1.49
C VAL A 62 -1.76 -2.94 2.34
N ALA A 63 -1.55 -1.62 2.33
CA ALA A 63 -2.49 -0.69 2.93
C ALA A 63 -3.64 -0.38 1.97
N GLU A 64 -4.87 -0.70 2.37
CA GLU A 64 -6.07 -0.41 1.60
C GLU A 64 -6.74 0.90 2.03
N GLY A 65 -7.39 1.59 1.09
CA GLY A 65 -8.17 2.78 1.39
C GLY A 65 -7.36 4.05 1.57
N VAL A 66 -6.24 4.20 0.87
CA VAL A 66 -5.50 5.49 0.80
C VAL A 66 -6.35 6.53 0.08
N GLU A 67 -6.75 7.60 0.77
CA GLU A 67 -7.68 8.60 0.19
C GLU A 67 -7.03 9.94 -0.11
N ASP A 68 -6.01 10.34 0.66
CA ASP A 68 -5.34 11.63 0.51
C ASP A 68 -3.80 11.52 0.57
N GLN A 69 -3.14 12.65 0.34
CA GLN A 69 -1.67 12.76 0.39
C GLN A 69 -1.10 12.46 1.78
N ALA A 70 -1.85 12.78 2.85
CA ALA A 70 -1.38 12.55 4.22
C ALA A 70 -1.36 11.06 4.55
N ASP A 71 -2.36 10.29 4.10
CA ASP A 71 -2.33 8.82 4.17
C ASP A 71 -1.12 8.27 3.40
N TRP A 72 -0.89 8.77 2.18
CA TRP A 72 0.22 8.35 1.35
C TRP A 72 1.60 8.58 2.01
N ASP A 73 1.84 9.79 2.48
CA ASP A 73 3.10 10.16 3.11
C ASP A 73 3.30 9.38 4.41
N PHE A 74 2.23 9.18 5.19
CA PHE A 74 2.25 8.37 6.39
C PHE A 74 2.65 6.93 6.11
N LEU A 75 2.02 6.27 5.14
CA LEU A 75 2.33 4.88 4.77
C LEU A 75 3.79 4.72 4.33
N ARG A 76 4.31 5.70 3.57
CA ARG A 76 5.71 5.70 3.15
C ARG A 76 6.66 5.88 4.33
N GLN A 77 6.37 6.81 5.24
CA GLN A 77 7.17 7.03 6.46
C GLN A 77 7.19 5.82 7.38
N GLN A 78 6.06 5.13 7.52
CA GLN A 78 5.98 3.91 8.31
C GLN A 78 6.72 2.73 7.65
N GLY A 79 6.99 2.79 6.34
CA GLY A 79 7.64 1.73 5.58
C GLY A 79 6.68 0.58 5.25
N CYS A 80 5.48 0.91 4.80
CA CYS A 80 4.53 -0.03 4.19
C CYS A 80 4.92 -0.30 2.72
N ASP A 81 4.77 -1.54 2.26
CA ASP A 81 5.32 -1.98 0.97
C ASP A 81 4.45 -1.57 -0.22
N LEU A 82 3.13 -1.73 -0.07
CA LEU A 82 2.12 -1.58 -1.10
C LEU A 82 0.96 -0.72 -0.60
N ALA A 83 0.38 0.06 -1.51
CA ALA A 83 -0.79 0.89 -1.24
C ALA A 83 -1.86 0.72 -2.33
N GLN A 84 -3.13 0.77 -1.91
CA GLN A 84 -4.32 0.79 -2.77
C GLN A 84 -5.33 1.80 -2.22
N GLY A 85 -5.92 2.63 -3.08
CA GLY A 85 -6.98 3.56 -2.66
C GLY A 85 -7.27 4.65 -3.69
N TYR A 86 -8.30 5.45 -3.42
CA TYR A 86 -8.76 6.50 -4.34
C TYR A 86 -7.72 7.59 -4.61
N PHE A 87 -6.78 7.80 -3.70
CA PHE A 87 -5.64 8.69 -3.94
C PHE A 87 -4.81 8.23 -5.14
N ILE A 88 -4.68 6.92 -5.34
CA ILE A 88 -3.90 6.28 -6.42
C ILE A 88 -4.76 6.15 -7.67
N ALA A 89 -5.86 5.43 -7.55
CA ALA A 89 -6.79 5.15 -8.63
C ALA A 89 -8.13 4.64 -8.10
N ARG A 90 -9.21 4.94 -8.82
CA ARG A 90 -10.44 4.16 -8.71
C ARG A 90 -10.33 2.90 -9.56
N ALA A 91 -11.15 1.92 -9.26
CA ALA A 91 -11.32 0.75 -10.11
C ALA A 91 -11.67 1.21 -11.54
N MET A 92 -10.97 0.67 -12.53
CA MET A 92 -11.15 1.02 -13.93
C MET A 92 -11.24 -0.22 -14.82
N PRO A 93 -11.83 -0.09 -16.03
CA PRO A 93 -11.71 -1.08 -17.08
C PRO A 93 -10.24 -1.40 -17.41
N ALA A 94 -9.97 -2.62 -17.86
CA ALA A 94 -8.61 -3.05 -18.17
C ALA A 94 -8.01 -2.27 -19.34
N GLU A 95 -8.85 -1.83 -20.28
CA GLU A 95 -8.46 -1.00 -21.42
C GLU A 95 -7.94 0.39 -21.02
N ASP A 96 -8.35 0.92 -19.87
CA ASP A 96 -7.94 2.25 -19.38
C ASP A 96 -6.62 2.19 -18.59
N LEU A 97 -6.20 1.00 -18.16
CA LEU A 97 -5.02 0.80 -17.32
C LEU A 97 -3.72 1.33 -17.96
N PRO A 98 -3.42 1.11 -19.26
CA PRO A 98 -2.18 1.62 -19.86
C PRO A 98 -2.08 3.15 -19.83
N ALA A 99 -3.18 3.84 -20.13
CA ALA A 99 -3.23 5.31 -20.13
C ALA A 99 -3.09 5.86 -18.71
N TRP A 100 -3.78 5.25 -17.74
CA TRP A 100 -3.63 5.60 -16.33
C TRP A 100 -2.19 5.37 -15.84
N LEU A 101 -1.57 4.24 -16.18
CA LEU A 101 -0.22 3.89 -15.71
C LEU A 101 0.82 4.93 -16.14
N ALA A 102 0.77 5.40 -17.38
CA ALA A 102 1.68 6.43 -17.88
C ALA A 102 1.56 7.75 -17.10
N GLY A 103 0.34 8.19 -16.80
CA GLY A 103 0.10 9.38 -15.98
C GLY A 103 0.49 9.18 -14.52
N TRP A 104 0.22 7.99 -13.99
CA TRP A 104 0.53 7.63 -12.61
C TRP A 104 2.04 7.62 -12.36
N GLU A 105 2.85 7.03 -13.24
CA GLU A 105 4.32 7.02 -13.09
C GLU A 105 4.90 8.44 -12.98
N THR A 106 4.35 9.39 -13.74
CA THR A 106 4.75 10.79 -13.69
C THR A 106 4.38 11.42 -12.35
N ARG A 107 3.11 11.30 -11.93
CA ARG A 107 2.65 11.81 -10.62
C ARG A 107 3.44 11.19 -9.48
N ARG A 108 3.67 9.88 -9.54
CA ARG A 108 4.37 9.09 -8.53
C ARG A 108 5.79 9.60 -8.27
N ARG A 109 6.51 10.01 -9.33
CA ARG A 109 7.84 10.61 -9.21
C ARG A 109 7.81 11.97 -8.50
N LEU A 110 6.78 12.78 -8.74
CA LEU A 110 6.59 14.06 -8.05
C LEU A 110 6.24 13.89 -6.57
N LEU A 111 5.69 12.73 -6.19
CA LEU A 111 5.40 12.36 -4.80
C LEU A 111 6.60 11.72 -4.09
N ALA A 112 7.75 11.52 -4.75
CA ALA A 112 8.97 11.10 -4.09
C ALA A 112 9.58 12.28 -3.33
N PRO A 113 9.99 12.09 -2.06
CA PRO A 113 10.74 13.13 -1.37
C PRO A 113 12.07 13.36 -2.09
N SER A 114 12.53 14.62 -2.06
CA SER A 114 13.88 15.03 -2.45
C SER A 114 14.95 14.34 -1.61
#